data_AF-A0A9P0GFC9-F1
#
_entry.id   AF-A0A9P0GFC9-F1
#
_cell.length_a   1.000
_cell.length_b   1.000
_cell.length_c   1.000
_cell.angle_alpha   90.00
_cell.angle_beta   90.00
_cell.angle_gamma   90.00
#
_symmetry.space_group_name_H-M   'P 1'
#
loop_
_entity.id
_entity.type
_entity.pdbx_description
1 polymer ?
#
loop_
_entity_poly.entity_id
_entity_poly.type
_entity_poly.pdbx_seq_one_letter_code
_entity_poly.pdbx_strand_id
1 'polypeptide(L)'
;MQLAKWSKIGIGWSVVVVGGIYSFYLAKVSVDKRRYENMKIRERMREANVGEYEPSYRKFSTKEAQNMQLIQELEIEMMADMYNRLTATCHKKCIPPVYGDAEIAKGEAVCIDRCVAKFLDIHERIGKKLGQMSMQDESLLKK
;
A
#
# COMPACT_ATOMS: atom_id res chain seq x y z
N MET A 1 -29.41 64.06 42.84
CA MET A 1 -28.17 64.17 42.02
C MET A 1 -27.33 62.90 42.15
N GLN A 2 -27.48 61.89 41.27
CA GLN A 2 -26.66 60.65 41.28
C GLN A 2 -26.19 60.21 39.87
N LEU A 3 -26.53 60.94 38.79
CA LEU A 3 -26.17 60.55 37.41
C LEU A 3 -24.65 60.61 37.10
N ALA A 4 -23.89 61.44 37.82
CA ALA A 4 -22.47 61.63 37.55
C ALA A 4 -21.59 60.42 37.93
N LYS A 5 -22.03 59.56 38.85
CA LYS A 5 -21.28 58.35 39.23
C LYS A 5 -21.37 57.26 38.17
N TRP A 6 -22.57 57.04 37.63
CA TRP A 6 -22.83 56.03 36.60
C TRP A 6 -22.16 56.36 35.26
N SER A 7 -22.06 57.65 34.91
CA SER A 7 -21.37 58.10 33.68
C SER A 7 -19.86 57.80 33.70
N LYS A 8 -19.19 57.96 34.85
CA LYS A 8 -17.75 57.62 35.00
C LYS A 8 -17.51 56.11 34.87
N ILE A 9 -18.43 55.30 35.38
CA ILE A 9 -18.37 53.83 35.27
C ILE A 9 -18.55 53.43 33.80
N GLY A 10 -19.53 54.00 33.09
CA GLY A 10 -19.77 53.71 31.67
C GLY A 10 -18.56 54.01 30.75
N ILE A 11 -17.87 55.12 30.99
CA ILE A 11 -16.64 55.48 30.23
C ILE A 11 -15.50 54.50 30.54
N GLY A 12 -15.36 54.05 31.79
CA GLY A 12 -14.36 53.04 32.16
C GLY A 12 -14.59 51.71 31.44
N TRP A 13 -15.84 51.25 31.38
CA TRP A 13 -16.20 50.01 30.69
C TRP A 13 -16.01 50.12 29.18
N SER A 14 -16.29 51.27 28.55
CA SER A 14 -16.10 51.42 27.09
C SER A 14 -14.62 51.35 26.70
N VAL A 15 -13.72 51.96 27.48
CA VAL A 15 -12.27 51.89 27.21
C VAL A 15 -11.74 50.47 27.36
N VAL A 16 -12.18 49.72 28.37
CA VAL A 16 -11.77 48.32 28.58
C VAL A 16 -12.29 47.42 27.46
N VAL A 17 -13.55 47.59 27.05
CA VAL A 17 -14.15 46.79 25.97
C VAL A 17 -13.48 47.08 24.63
N VAL A 18 -13.28 48.36 24.28
CA VAL A 18 -12.61 48.73 23.03
C VAL A 18 -11.14 48.29 23.02
N GLY A 19 -10.42 48.47 24.14
CA GLY A 19 -9.05 47.98 24.28
C GLY A 19 -8.94 46.45 24.19
N GLY A 20 -9.91 45.74 24.78
CA GLY A 20 -10.02 44.29 24.69
C GLY A 20 -10.28 43.80 23.27
N ILE A 21 -11.23 44.41 22.56
CA ILE A 21 -11.54 44.09 21.17
C ILE A 21 -10.34 44.40 20.26
N TYR A 22 -9.67 45.53 20.48
CA TYR A 22 -8.49 45.92 19.69
C TYR A 22 -7.32 44.95 19.90
N SER A 23 -7.02 44.57 21.14
CA SER A 23 -5.97 43.59 21.43
C SER A 23 -6.30 42.20 20.86
N PHE A 24 -7.57 41.78 20.93
CA PHE A 24 -8.03 40.54 20.30
C PHE A 24 -7.91 40.58 18.78
N TYR A 25 -8.22 41.71 18.15
CA TYR A 25 -8.08 41.87 16.70
C TYR A 25 -6.62 41.78 16.25
N LEU A 26 -5.71 42.48 16.94
CA LEU A 26 -4.26 42.38 16.69
C LEU A 26 -3.75 40.95 16.92
N ALA A 27 -4.21 40.29 17.99
CA ALA A 27 -3.87 38.89 18.26
C ALA A 27 -4.36 37.98 17.13
N LYS A 28 -5.61 38.14 16.67
CA LYS A 28 -6.20 37.37 15.57
C LYS A 28 -5.39 37.54 14.28
N VAL A 29 -5.06 38.78 13.90
CA VAL A 29 -4.22 39.07 12.72
C VAL A 29 -2.84 38.42 12.83
N SER A 30 -2.23 38.45 14.03
CA SER A 30 -0.93 37.80 14.27
C SER A 30 -0.99 36.27 14.19
N VAL A 31 -2.09 35.66 14.65
CA VAL A 31 -2.31 34.21 14.62
C VAL A 31 -2.64 33.74 13.21
N ASP A 32 -3.46 34.48 12.47
CA ASP A 32 -3.82 34.17 11.08
C ASP A 32 -2.58 34.19 10.18
N LYS A 33 -1.67 35.15 10.41
CA LYS A 33 -0.36 35.19 9.72
C LYS A 33 0.48 33.94 10.01
N ARG A 34 0.60 33.51 11.27
CA ARG A 34 1.33 32.29 11.65
C ARG A 34 0.69 31.01 11.06
N ARG A 35 -0.65 30.94 11.00
CA ARG A 35 -1.35 29.82 10.35
C ARG A 35 -1.04 29.76 8.86
N TYR A 36 -0.98 30.90 8.18
CA TYR A 36 -0.64 30.98 6.78
C TYR A 36 0.80 30.51 6.50
N GLU A 37 1.76 30.90 7.32
CA GLU A 37 3.14 30.41 7.23
C GLU A 37 3.24 28.89 7.47
N ASN A 38 2.51 28.36 8.45
CA ASN A 38 2.43 26.92 8.71
C ASN A 38 1.76 26.14 7.56
N MET A 39 0.77 26.72 6.89
CA MET A 39 0.18 26.11 5.69
C MET A 39 1.18 26.04 4.54
N LYS A 40 1.96 27.11 4.28
CA LYS A 40 3.02 27.11 3.26
C LYS A 40 4.12 26.10 3.54
N ILE A 41 4.48 25.86 4.80
CA ILE A 41 5.47 24.82 5.16
C ILE A 41 4.94 23.42 4.79
N ARG A 42 3.66 23.14 5.05
CA ARG A 42 3.02 21.87 4.66
C ARG A 42 2.96 21.71 3.14
N GLU A 43 2.70 22.77 2.41
CA GLU A 43 2.70 22.77 0.95
C GLU A 43 4.10 22.47 0.41
N ARG A 44 5.15 23.14 0.91
CA ARG A 44 6.54 22.82 0.56
C ARG A 44 6.95 21.39 0.92
N MET A 45 6.50 20.86 2.06
CA MET A 45 6.73 19.46 2.44
C MET A 45 6.00 18.48 1.51
N ARG A 46 4.79 18.82 1.06
CA ARG A 46 4.06 18.04 0.07
C ARG A 46 4.80 18.05 -1.26
N GLU A 47 5.25 19.21 -1.73
CA GLU A 47 6.05 19.34 -2.97
C GLU A 47 7.39 18.61 -2.87
N ALA A 48 8.06 18.62 -1.71
CA ALA A 48 9.29 17.85 -1.50
C ALA A 48 9.08 16.33 -1.52
N ASN A 49 7.90 15.84 -1.10
CA ASN A 49 7.53 14.43 -1.21
C ASN A 49 6.92 14.07 -2.58
N VAL A 50 6.42 15.07 -3.32
CA VAL A 50 6.00 14.97 -4.72
C VAL A 50 7.21 15.37 -5.57
N GLY A 51 8.28 14.60 -5.46
CA GLY A 51 9.25 14.56 -6.54
C GLY A 51 8.54 14.08 -7.81
N GLU A 52 8.84 14.69 -8.94
CA GLU A 52 8.49 14.17 -10.25
C GLU A 52 9.32 12.90 -10.45
N TYR A 53 8.86 11.77 -9.89
CA TYR A 53 9.22 10.49 -10.48
C TYR A 53 8.53 10.51 -11.82
N GLU A 54 9.20 11.04 -12.86
CA GLU A 54 8.82 10.79 -14.25
C GLU A 54 8.70 9.27 -14.34
N PRO A 55 7.49 8.70 -14.38
CA PRO A 55 7.39 7.35 -14.88
C PRO A 55 7.79 7.58 -16.32
N SER A 56 8.97 7.12 -16.72
CA SER A 56 9.40 7.29 -18.10
C SER A 56 8.40 6.54 -18.97
N TYR A 57 7.28 7.19 -19.31
CA TYR A 57 6.42 6.92 -20.44
C TYR A 57 7.20 7.38 -21.66
N ARG A 58 8.41 6.81 -21.82
CA ARG A 58 8.93 6.52 -23.14
C ARG A 58 7.72 5.94 -23.86
N LYS A 59 7.29 6.61 -24.93
CA LYS A 59 6.15 6.27 -25.80
C LYS A 59 6.31 4.82 -26.25
N PHE A 60 6.01 3.87 -25.36
CA PHE A 60 5.95 2.46 -25.65
C PHE A 60 4.62 2.36 -26.35
N SER A 61 4.69 1.93 -27.61
CA SER A 61 3.52 1.68 -28.44
C SER A 61 2.45 1.03 -27.56
N THR A 62 1.22 1.53 -27.56
CA THR A 62 0.13 1.05 -26.69
C THR A 62 -0.04 -0.48 -26.75
N LYS A 63 0.36 -1.11 -27.86
CA LYS A 63 0.44 -2.57 -28.01
C LYS A 63 1.47 -3.24 -27.12
N GLU A 64 2.63 -2.62 -27.01
CA GLU A 64 3.81 -3.10 -26.33
C GLU A 64 3.59 -3.02 -24.80
N ALA A 65 3.01 -1.91 -24.31
CA ALA A 65 2.66 -1.73 -22.90
C ALA A 65 1.54 -2.68 -22.43
N GLN A 66 0.53 -2.89 -23.27
CA GLN A 66 -0.52 -3.89 -23.03
C GLN A 66 0.05 -5.31 -23.03
N ASN A 67 0.98 -5.63 -23.94
CA ASN A 67 1.61 -6.94 -23.98
C ASN A 67 2.47 -7.20 -22.73
N MET A 68 3.11 -6.17 -22.18
CA MET A 68 3.85 -6.27 -20.92
C MET A 68 2.93 -6.47 -19.70
N GLN A 69 1.79 -5.77 -19.66
CA GLN A 69 0.77 -5.97 -18.62
C GLN A 69 0.17 -7.38 -18.69
N LEU A 70 -0.14 -7.87 -19.90
CA LEU A 70 -0.67 -9.21 -20.12
C LEU A 70 0.31 -10.30 -19.66
N ILE A 71 1.61 -10.17 -19.97
CA ILE A 71 2.64 -11.12 -19.51
C ILE A 71 2.71 -11.13 -17.97
N GLN A 72 2.66 -9.96 -17.34
CA GLN A 72 2.66 -9.85 -15.88
C GLN A 72 1.41 -10.48 -15.24
N GLU A 73 0.22 -10.28 -15.84
CA GLU A 73 -1.02 -10.91 -15.37
C GLU A 73 -0.95 -12.43 -15.51
N LEU A 74 -0.45 -12.94 -16.64
CA LEU A 74 -0.24 -14.37 -16.88
C LEU A 74 0.75 -14.98 -15.87
N GLU A 75 1.86 -14.29 -15.58
CA GLU A 75 2.83 -14.73 -14.57
C GLU A 75 2.15 -14.88 -13.19
N ILE A 76 1.31 -13.93 -12.79
CA ILE A 76 0.59 -13.97 -11.51
C ILE A 76 -0.43 -15.12 -11.50
N GLU A 77 -1.21 -15.30 -12.56
CA GLU A 77 -2.19 -16.39 -12.67
C GLU A 77 -1.51 -17.77 -12.59
N MET A 78 -0.38 -17.93 -13.26
CA MET A 78 0.41 -19.17 -13.20
C MET A 78 0.98 -19.43 -11.80
N MET A 79 1.50 -18.40 -11.12
CA MET A 79 1.99 -18.53 -9.75
C MET A 79 0.86 -18.88 -8.76
N ALA A 80 -0.35 -18.36 -8.97
CA ALA A 80 -1.51 -18.68 -8.17
C ALA A 80 -1.94 -20.15 -8.33
N ASP A 81 -1.99 -20.68 -9.58
CA ASP A 81 -2.30 -22.10 -9.81
C ASP A 81 -1.25 -23.02 -9.15
N MET A 82 0.04 -22.67 -9.26
CA MET A 82 1.10 -23.40 -8.57
C MET A 82 0.88 -23.42 -7.05
N TYR A 83 0.60 -22.27 -6.44
CA TYR A 83 0.37 -22.16 -5.00
C TYR A 83 -0.84 -22.98 -4.53
N ASN A 84 -1.93 -22.97 -5.29
CA ASN A 84 -3.13 -23.75 -4.97
C ASN A 84 -2.84 -25.25 -4.99
N ARG A 85 -2.12 -25.74 -6.02
CA ARG A 85 -1.71 -27.15 -6.13
C ARG A 85 -0.73 -27.55 -5.03
N LEU A 86 0.24 -26.70 -4.72
CA LEU A 86 1.21 -26.92 -3.65
C LEU A 86 0.51 -27.07 -2.31
N THR A 87 -0.40 -26.14 -1.98
CA THR A 87 -1.14 -26.14 -0.71
C THR A 87 -2.02 -27.38 -0.58
N ALA A 88 -2.81 -27.69 -1.61
CA ALA A 88 -3.68 -28.87 -1.60
C ALA A 88 -2.89 -30.19 -1.50
N THR A 89 -1.75 -30.29 -2.19
CA THR A 89 -0.90 -31.48 -2.16
C THR A 89 -0.25 -31.65 -0.79
N CYS A 90 0.35 -30.61 -0.24
CA CYS A 90 1.03 -30.71 1.05
C CYS A 90 0.06 -30.89 2.20
N HIS A 91 -1.10 -30.25 2.17
CA HIS A 91 -2.17 -30.51 3.13
C HIS A 91 -2.58 -31.99 3.10
N LYS A 92 -2.86 -32.56 1.92
CA LYS A 92 -3.23 -33.98 1.78
C LYS A 92 -2.13 -34.96 2.19
N LYS A 93 -0.85 -34.57 2.09
CA LYS A 93 0.30 -35.45 2.40
C LYS A 93 0.71 -35.39 3.86
N CYS A 94 0.60 -34.23 4.49
CA CYS A 94 1.17 -33.97 5.81
C CYS A 94 0.12 -33.83 6.91
N ILE A 95 -1.14 -33.52 6.58
CA ILE A 95 -2.21 -33.36 7.57
C ILE A 95 -3.17 -34.55 7.49
N PRO A 96 -3.32 -35.35 8.57
CA PRO A 96 -4.25 -36.45 8.59
C PRO A 96 -5.71 -35.96 8.56
N PRO A 97 -6.64 -36.74 7.99
CA PRO A 97 -8.06 -36.36 7.93
C PRO A 97 -8.75 -36.39 9.30
N VAL A 98 -8.15 -37.05 10.29
CA VAL A 98 -8.62 -37.08 11.67
C VAL A 98 -7.78 -36.09 12.48
N TYR A 99 -8.41 -35.00 12.89
CA TYR A 99 -7.78 -33.96 13.68
C TYR A 99 -7.87 -34.31 15.16
N GLY A 100 -6.71 -34.51 15.80
CA GLY A 100 -6.61 -34.67 17.25
C GLY A 100 -6.56 -33.33 17.98
N ASP A 101 -5.83 -32.37 17.42
CA ASP A 101 -5.62 -31.03 17.96
C ASP A 101 -5.84 -29.98 16.85
N ALA A 102 -6.16 -28.74 17.26
CA ALA A 102 -6.38 -27.62 16.33
C ALA A 102 -5.07 -26.96 15.85
N GLU A 103 -3.94 -27.28 16.48
CA GLU A 103 -2.63 -26.73 16.17
C GLU A 103 -1.80 -27.73 15.35
N ILE A 104 -0.99 -27.20 14.44
CA ILE A 104 -0.07 -28.01 13.65
C ILE A 104 1.00 -28.59 14.56
N ALA A 105 1.07 -29.92 14.65
CA ALA A 105 2.07 -30.59 15.45
C ALA A 105 3.48 -30.37 14.87
N LYS A 106 4.53 -30.44 15.70
CA LYS A 106 5.92 -30.28 15.23
C LYS A 106 6.29 -31.21 14.08
N GLY A 107 5.74 -32.43 14.07
CA GLY A 107 5.95 -33.40 12.98
C GLY A 107 5.29 -32.98 11.66
N GLU A 108 4.09 -32.39 11.74
CA GLU A 108 3.34 -31.89 10.59
C GLU A 108 4.02 -30.66 9.99
N ALA A 109 4.50 -29.73 10.83
CA ALA A 109 5.25 -28.56 10.40
C ALA A 109 6.51 -28.96 9.60
N VAL A 110 7.32 -29.88 10.15
CA VAL A 110 8.53 -30.38 9.46
C VAL A 110 8.17 -31.17 8.19
N CYS A 111 7.04 -31.87 8.16
CA CYS A 111 6.54 -32.52 6.95
C CYS A 111 6.21 -31.48 5.86
N ILE A 112 5.49 -30.41 6.22
CA ILE A 112 5.11 -29.35 5.29
C ILE A 112 6.35 -28.72 4.65
N ASP A 113 7.36 -28.36 5.44
CA ASP A 113 8.60 -27.77 4.92
C ASP A 113 9.29 -28.69 3.89
N ARG A 114 9.40 -29.98 4.21
CA ARG A 114 9.96 -31.00 3.30
C ARG A 114 9.07 -31.21 2.07
N CYS A 115 7.75 -31.12 2.22
CA CYS A 115 6.81 -31.26 1.13
C CYS A 115 6.95 -30.11 0.13
N VAL A 116 7.01 -28.87 0.61
CA VAL A 116 7.18 -27.67 -0.22
C VAL A 116 8.50 -27.74 -0.99
N ALA A 117 9.60 -28.09 -0.32
CA ALA A 117 10.90 -28.25 -0.97
C ALA A 117 10.84 -29.29 -2.11
N LYS A 118 10.30 -30.49 -1.83
CA LYS A 118 10.15 -31.55 -2.85
C LYS A 118 9.19 -31.16 -3.97
N PHE A 119 8.11 -30.43 -3.66
CA PHE A 119 7.13 -30.00 -4.66
C PHE A 119 7.78 -29.07 -5.67
N LEU A 120 8.56 -28.08 -5.21
CA LEU A 120 9.28 -27.15 -6.07
C LEU A 120 10.35 -27.87 -6.90
N ASP A 121 11.10 -28.80 -6.31
CA ASP A 121 12.09 -29.63 -7.04
C ASP A 121 11.42 -30.43 -8.17
N ILE A 122 10.26 -31.01 -7.91
CA ILE A 122 9.49 -31.78 -8.89
C ILE A 122 8.91 -30.84 -9.95
N HIS A 123 8.38 -29.68 -9.56
CA HIS A 123 7.84 -28.68 -10.46
C HIS A 123 8.89 -28.20 -11.47
N GLU A 124 10.14 -27.95 -11.04
CA GLU A 124 11.24 -27.59 -11.93
C GLU A 124 11.59 -28.72 -12.92
N ARG A 125 11.67 -29.97 -12.44
CA ARG A 125 11.96 -31.13 -13.29
C ARG A 125 10.88 -31.37 -14.34
N ILE A 126 9.61 -31.23 -13.95
CA ILE A 126 8.47 -31.32 -14.86
C ILE A 126 8.56 -30.18 -15.90
N GLY A 127 8.86 -28.96 -15.46
CA GLY A 127 9.07 -27.81 -16.37
C GLY A 127 10.15 -28.08 -17.42
N LYS A 128 11.31 -28.62 -17.01
CA LYS A 128 12.38 -29.03 -17.94
C LYS A 128 11.91 -30.09 -18.93
N LYS A 129 11.13 -31.08 -18.49
CA LYS A 129 10.67 -32.15 -19.36
C LYS A 129 9.59 -31.68 -20.34
N LEU A 130 8.62 -30.89 -19.88
CA LEU A 130 7.59 -30.29 -20.73
C LEU A 130 8.21 -29.39 -21.80
N GLY A 131 9.21 -28.59 -21.45
CA GLY A 131 9.95 -27.75 -22.41
C GLY A 131 10.72 -28.57 -23.45
N GLN A 132 11.32 -29.70 -23.07
CA GLN A 132 11.96 -30.61 -24.03
C GLN A 132 10.94 -31.24 -24.99
N MET A 133 9.77 -31.62 -24.48
CA MET A 133 8.71 -32.22 -25.29
C MET A 133 8.11 -31.22 -26.27
N SER A 134 7.89 -29.96 -25.87
CA SER A 134 7.36 -28.93 -26.79
C SER A 134 8.30 -28.64 -27.96
N MET A 135 9.62 -28.60 -27.73
CA MET A 135 10.60 -28.47 -28.82
C MET A 135 10.60 -29.68 -29.76
N GLN A 136 10.39 -30.88 -29.21
CA GLN A 136 10.28 -32.09 -30.00
C GLN A 136 9.00 -32.10 -30.85
N ASP A 137 7.86 -31.74 -30.28
CA ASP A 137 6.59 -31.66 -31.00
C ASP A 137 6.63 -30.65 -32.15
N GLU A 138 7.27 -29.49 -31.95
CA GLU A 138 7.46 -28.50 -33.02
C GLU A 138 8.30 -29.04 -34.18
N SER A 139 9.28 -29.92 -33.89
CA SER A 139 10.10 -30.58 -34.92
C SER A 139 9.35 -31.69 -35.68
N LEU A 140 8.35 -32.30 -35.04
CA LEU A 140 7.47 -33.30 -35.65
C LEU A 140 6.40 -32.64 -36.53
N LEU A 141 5.85 -31.51 -36.10
CA LEU A 141 4.86 -30.72 -36.87
C LEU A 141 5.45 -30.08 -38.13
N LYS A 142 6.77 -29.90 -38.20
CA LYS A 142 7.48 -29.34 -39.36
C LYS A 142 7.85 -30.37 -40.43
N LYS A 143 7.57 -31.67 -40.20
CA LYS A 143 7.76 -32.75 -41.17
C LYS A 143 6.44 -33.13 -41.82
#